data_AF-A0A2D7WB53-F1
#
_entry.id   AF-A0A2D7WB53-F1
#
_cell.length_a   1.000
_cell.length_b   1.000
_cell.length_c   1.000
_cell.angle_alpha   90.00
_cell.angle_beta   90.00
_cell.angle_gamma   90.00
#
_symmetry.space_group_name_H-M   'P 1'
#
loop_
_entity.id
_entity.type
_entity.pdbx_description
1 polymer ?
#
loop_
_entity_poly.entity_id
_entity_poly.type
_entity_poly.pdbx_seq_one_letter_code
_entity_poly.pdbx_strand_id
1 'polypeptide(L)'
;ATITERGTGFDTGNTITIGDELMGGDGSGDALVLNVTSESFTSDGTDLDINFFDSSRASLGTFNLYFVFSDRSSGRLLYKLKDAVINEASIDFDIDGIATINWSGFAGQIQEVPTGLGAGQFTAQDSFPNPSAVGAIWIDTNDSDKFYISTATANLASSWYAVIDEGSTSTGNFIRNRLTQLSLAPETSFRTNTTFTNSAGNSDSYETSYNVAITGGNVTISNNISYLTPEELGKVNQPIEHVTGTRTVTGSLTCYLASSDAATNRSRDLFADLVSDINTVINKFAITLQVGGTDSTKPRFQISMPTAHLEIPSHSIEDVISLETNFHGLGTGVSEGDEVTLKYIGV
;
A
#
# COMPACT_ATOMS: atom_id res chain seq x y z
N ALA A 1 8.76 22.52 -16.83
CA ALA A 1 9.35 22.31 -15.50
C ALA A 1 8.43 21.38 -14.75
N THR A 2 8.96 20.31 -14.15
CA THR A 2 8.14 19.43 -13.30
C THR A 2 7.86 20.17 -12.01
N ILE A 3 6.60 20.51 -11.75
CA ILE A 3 6.17 20.93 -10.42
C ILE A 3 5.82 19.65 -9.69
N THR A 4 6.69 19.25 -8.77
CA THR A 4 6.34 18.27 -7.75
C THR A 4 5.54 19.02 -6.70
N GLU A 5 4.21 18.85 -6.73
CA GLU A 5 3.33 19.43 -5.72
C GLU A 5 3.37 18.54 -4.46
N ARG A 6 3.36 19.18 -3.29
CA ARG A 6 3.35 18.50 -1.99
C ARG A 6 2.35 19.20 -1.06
N GLY A 7 1.06 19.14 -1.38
CA GLY A 7 -0.01 19.39 -0.40
C GLY A 7 -0.76 20.73 -0.43
N THR A 8 -1.30 21.12 -1.57
CA THR A 8 -2.19 22.29 -1.74
C THR A 8 -3.58 21.98 -2.30
N GLY A 9 -4.00 20.71 -2.33
CA GLY A 9 -5.40 20.35 -2.64
C GLY A 9 -5.74 20.45 -4.13
N PHE A 10 -4.76 20.28 -5.00
CA PHE A 10 -5.02 20.06 -6.42
C PHE A 10 -5.20 18.56 -6.69
N ASP A 11 -6.39 18.16 -7.15
CA ASP A 11 -6.65 16.82 -7.67
C ASP A 11 -5.95 16.61 -9.03
N THR A 12 -5.72 15.34 -9.41
CA THR A 12 -5.22 14.99 -10.75
C THR A 12 -6.06 15.65 -11.84
N GLY A 13 -5.38 16.30 -12.79
CA GLY A 13 -6.02 16.99 -13.90
C GLY A 13 -6.31 18.47 -13.64
N ASN A 14 -6.07 18.96 -12.43
CA ASN A 14 -6.06 20.40 -12.19
C ASN A 14 -4.88 21.06 -12.92
N THR A 15 -5.16 22.19 -13.55
CA THR A 15 -4.18 22.95 -14.32
C THR A 15 -3.93 24.30 -13.67
N ILE A 16 -2.65 24.67 -13.54
CA ILE A 16 -2.25 26.05 -13.33
C ILE A 16 -1.86 26.61 -14.69
N THR A 17 -2.66 27.55 -15.19
CA THR A 17 -2.42 28.22 -16.46
C THR A 17 -1.83 29.59 -16.18
N ILE A 18 -0.59 29.83 -16.60
CA ILE A 18 -0.05 31.19 -16.70
C ILE A 18 -0.48 31.75 -18.06
N GLY A 19 -1.26 32.83 -18.03
CA GLY A 19 -1.77 33.48 -19.25
C GLY A 19 -0.66 33.93 -20.18
N ASP A 20 -0.92 33.83 -21.48
CA ASP A 20 -0.08 34.26 -22.61
C ASP A 20 0.48 35.69 -22.42
N GLU A 21 -0.34 36.61 -21.93
CA GLU A 21 0.02 38.01 -21.70
C GLU A 21 1.09 38.21 -20.61
N LEU A 22 1.17 37.31 -19.63
CA LEU A 22 2.20 37.33 -18.57
C LEU A 22 3.52 36.69 -19.06
N MET A 23 3.46 35.82 -20.06
CA MET A 23 4.62 35.12 -20.63
C MET A 23 5.21 35.84 -21.85
N GLY A 24 4.59 36.94 -22.28
CA GLY A 24 5.03 37.72 -23.45
C GLY A 24 4.75 37.04 -24.78
N GLY A 25 3.80 36.09 -24.82
CA GLY A 25 3.33 35.47 -26.07
C GLY A 25 2.41 36.41 -26.86
N ASP A 26 2.46 36.34 -28.19
CA ASP A 26 1.70 37.23 -29.08
C ASP A 26 0.39 36.64 -29.61
N GLY A 27 -0.02 35.46 -29.11
CA GLY A 27 -1.22 34.78 -29.59
C GLY A 27 -1.76 33.64 -28.70
N SER A 28 -2.93 33.13 -29.10
CA SER A 28 -3.62 32.01 -28.45
C SER A 28 -2.85 30.71 -28.67
N GLY A 29 -2.26 30.16 -27.60
CA GLY A 29 -1.55 28.87 -27.65
C GLY A 29 -0.25 28.83 -26.83
N ASP A 30 0.24 29.98 -26.38
CA ASP A 30 1.55 30.12 -25.71
C ASP A 30 1.47 30.04 -24.18
N ALA A 31 0.34 29.62 -23.62
CA ALA A 31 0.18 29.48 -22.18
C ALA A 31 1.03 28.31 -21.65
N LEU A 32 1.79 28.54 -20.57
CA LEU A 32 2.38 27.45 -19.81
C LEU A 32 1.28 26.79 -18.97
N VAL A 33 0.89 25.58 -19.38
CA VAL A 33 -0.01 24.71 -18.64
C VAL A 33 0.82 23.75 -17.80
N LEU A 34 0.66 23.85 -16.48
CA LEU A 34 1.29 22.96 -15.52
C LEU A 34 0.21 21.99 -15.02
N ASN A 35 0.34 20.72 -15.38
CA ASN A 35 -0.52 19.65 -14.90
C ASN A 35 0.01 19.17 -13.55
N VAL A 36 -0.85 19.20 -12.53
CA VAL A 36 -0.54 18.57 -11.24
C VAL A 36 -0.73 17.06 -11.39
N THR A 37 0.35 16.31 -11.18
CA THR A 37 0.33 14.86 -11.01
C THR A 37 0.69 14.56 -9.55
N SER A 38 -0.33 14.49 -8.69
CA SER A 38 -0.24 13.89 -7.36
C SER A 38 -1.05 12.60 -7.44
N GLU A 39 -0.37 11.50 -7.71
CA GLU A 39 -1.00 10.20 -7.91
C GLU A 39 -0.35 9.21 -6.95
N SER A 40 -1.06 8.85 -5.88
CA SER A 40 -0.63 7.78 -4.95
C SER A 40 -0.53 6.42 -5.65
N PHE A 41 -1.15 6.29 -6.82
CA PHE A 41 -1.00 5.14 -7.69
C PHE A 41 -1.11 5.55 -9.17
N THR A 42 -0.34 4.90 -10.03
CA THR A 42 -0.40 5.03 -11.49
C THR A 42 -0.62 3.65 -12.07
N SER A 43 -1.68 3.47 -12.86
CA SER A 43 -1.90 2.23 -13.61
C SER A 43 -1.71 2.48 -15.09
N ASP A 44 -0.92 1.65 -15.74
CA ASP A 44 -0.74 1.64 -17.18
C ASP A 44 -1.04 0.26 -17.78
N GLY A 45 -0.77 0.09 -19.08
CA GLY A 45 -1.02 -1.17 -19.79
C GLY A 45 -0.07 -2.31 -19.39
N THR A 46 0.86 -2.07 -18.46
CA THR A 46 1.87 -3.03 -18.02
C THR A 46 1.82 -3.31 -16.53
N ASP A 47 1.51 -2.31 -15.71
CA ASP A 47 1.53 -2.45 -14.26
C ASP A 47 0.72 -1.38 -13.50
N LEU A 48 0.65 -1.57 -12.19
CA LEU A 48 0.14 -0.64 -11.20
C LEU A 48 1.27 -0.32 -10.22
N ASP A 49 1.76 0.92 -10.26
CA ASP A 49 2.73 1.44 -9.30
C ASP A 49 1.99 2.20 -8.19
N ILE A 50 2.41 2.01 -6.94
CA ILE A 50 1.82 2.64 -5.74
C ILE A 50 2.95 3.27 -4.93
N ASN A 51 2.76 4.53 -4.52
CA ASN A 51 3.70 5.29 -3.72
C ASN A 51 2.99 5.97 -2.54
N PHE A 52 3.78 6.51 -1.61
CA PHE A 52 3.29 7.15 -0.39
C PHE A 52 3.73 8.61 -0.27
N PHE A 53 4.18 9.24 -1.36
CA PHE A 53 4.77 10.58 -1.34
C PHE A 53 3.80 11.66 -0.81
N ASP A 54 2.49 11.47 -1.03
CA ASP A 54 1.45 12.40 -0.61
C ASP A 54 0.76 12.06 0.72
N SER A 55 1.27 11.06 1.44
CA SER A 55 0.66 10.58 2.68
C SER A 55 1.04 11.38 3.94
N SER A 56 1.98 12.33 3.85
CA SER A 56 2.28 13.29 4.93
C SER A 56 1.18 14.33 5.06
N ARG A 57 0.04 13.90 5.61
CA ARG A 57 -1.16 14.70 5.87
C ARG A 57 -1.67 14.39 7.27
N ALA A 58 -2.25 15.38 7.95
CA ALA A 58 -2.83 15.19 9.28
C ALA A 58 -3.98 14.16 9.28
N SER A 59 -4.69 14.03 8.15
CA SER A 59 -5.82 13.13 7.98
C SER A 59 -5.74 12.49 6.58
N LEU A 60 -5.92 11.17 6.52
CA LEU A 60 -6.07 10.41 5.27
C LEU A 60 -7.51 10.44 4.75
N GLY A 61 -7.70 10.15 3.46
CA GLY A 61 -9.02 10.01 2.87
C GLY A 61 -9.85 8.91 3.55
N THR A 62 -11.14 9.20 3.74
CA THR A 62 -12.10 8.27 4.33
C THR A 62 -13.00 7.65 3.26
N PHE A 63 -13.50 6.45 3.50
CA PHE A 63 -14.47 5.78 2.63
C PHE A 63 -15.59 5.14 3.46
N ASN A 64 -16.69 4.76 2.82
CA ASN A 64 -17.73 3.95 3.47
C ASN A 64 -17.53 2.49 3.09
N LEU A 65 -17.38 1.59 4.07
CA LEU A 65 -17.33 0.15 3.83
C LEU A 65 -18.73 -0.44 4.00
N TYR A 66 -19.30 -1.03 2.95
CA TYR A 66 -20.64 -1.60 2.98
C TYR A 66 -20.60 -3.12 3.17
N PHE A 67 -21.50 -3.64 4.00
CA PHE A 67 -21.75 -5.06 4.19
C PHE A 67 -23.16 -5.37 3.73
N VAL A 68 -23.27 -6.17 2.66
CA VAL A 68 -24.55 -6.65 2.11
C VAL A 68 -24.86 -8.01 2.72
N PHE A 69 -25.91 -8.08 3.53
CA PHE A 69 -26.40 -9.34 4.11
C PHE A 69 -27.60 -9.85 3.30
N SER A 70 -27.47 -11.09 2.83
CA SER A 70 -28.37 -11.70 1.85
C SER A 70 -29.52 -12.52 2.45
N ASP A 71 -29.54 -12.78 3.77
CA ASP A 71 -30.74 -13.22 4.49
C ASP A 71 -31.40 -12.01 5.18
N ARG A 72 -32.71 -11.75 5.05
CA ARG A 72 -33.86 -12.62 5.41
C ARG A 72 -35.03 -12.46 4.42
N SER A 73 -35.06 -13.31 3.41
CA SER A 73 -36.18 -13.68 2.52
C SER A 73 -37.06 -12.64 1.78
N SER A 74 -37.02 -11.32 2.00
CA SER A 74 -37.73 -10.32 1.14
C SER A 74 -37.17 -8.88 1.20
N GLY A 75 -36.00 -8.66 1.82
CA GLY A 75 -35.31 -7.36 1.82
C GLY A 75 -33.85 -7.57 2.17
N ARG A 76 -32.94 -6.98 1.38
CA ARG A 76 -31.50 -6.97 1.72
C ARG A 76 -31.30 -6.14 2.98
N LEU A 77 -30.38 -6.56 3.85
CA LEU A 77 -29.96 -5.75 4.98
C LEU A 77 -28.57 -5.21 4.67
N LEU A 78 -28.41 -3.91 4.80
CA LEU A 78 -27.20 -3.22 4.39
C LEU A 78 -26.68 -2.43 5.58
N TYR A 79 -25.47 -2.75 6.03
CA TYR A 79 -24.75 -1.95 7.02
C TYR A 79 -23.58 -1.25 6.36
N LYS A 80 -23.17 -0.12 6.92
CA LYS A 80 -21.90 0.50 6.58
C LYS A 80 -21.08 0.88 7.79
N LEU A 81 -19.77 0.78 7.64
CA LEU A 81 -18.82 1.53 8.43
C LEU A 81 -18.70 2.91 7.78
N LYS A 82 -19.19 3.94 8.48
CA LYS A 82 -19.14 5.33 8.05
C LYS A 82 -17.74 5.90 8.34
N ASP A 83 -17.22 6.68 7.40
CA ASP A 83 -15.95 7.41 7.55
C ASP A 83 -14.83 6.46 7.99
N ALA A 84 -14.74 5.31 7.30
CA ALA A 84 -13.70 4.33 7.53
C ALA A 84 -12.35 4.83 7.00
N VAL A 85 -11.30 4.52 7.73
CA VAL A 85 -9.91 4.83 7.38
C VAL A 85 -9.05 3.58 7.60
N ILE A 86 -8.19 3.29 6.64
CA ILE A 86 -7.20 2.21 6.77
C ILE A 86 -6.05 2.71 7.64
N ASN A 87 -5.73 1.95 8.70
CA ASN A 87 -4.57 2.20 9.54
C ASN A 87 -3.36 1.42 9.06
N GLU A 88 -3.55 0.14 8.73
CA GLU A 88 -2.45 -0.79 8.51
C GLU A 88 -2.75 -1.80 7.40
N ALA A 89 -1.69 -2.17 6.69
CA ALA A 89 -1.66 -3.28 5.76
C ALA A 89 -0.46 -4.17 6.08
N SER A 90 -0.70 -5.43 6.47
CA SER A 90 0.33 -6.45 6.62
C SER A 90 0.28 -7.42 5.45
N ILE A 91 1.38 -7.50 4.71
CA ILE A 91 1.52 -8.27 3.48
C ILE A 91 2.41 -9.47 3.75
N ASP A 92 1.86 -10.66 3.62
CA ASP A 92 2.59 -11.91 3.80
C ASP A 92 3.21 -12.34 2.46
N PHE A 93 4.48 -12.74 2.48
CA PHE A 93 5.19 -13.23 1.28
C PHE A 93 5.66 -14.68 1.43
N ASP A 94 5.07 -15.40 2.36
CA ASP A 94 5.23 -16.84 2.58
C ASP A 94 4.81 -17.66 1.36
N ILE A 95 5.43 -18.82 1.21
CA ILE A 95 5.19 -19.71 0.06
C ILE A 95 3.78 -20.31 0.01
N ASP A 96 3.05 -20.39 1.13
CA ASP A 96 1.71 -20.99 1.25
C ASP A 96 0.56 -19.96 1.30
N GLY A 97 0.88 -18.69 1.56
CA GLY A 97 -0.07 -17.58 1.71
C GLY A 97 0.33 -16.34 0.90
N ILE A 98 0.95 -16.56 -0.26
CA ILE A 98 1.69 -15.53 -1.01
C ILE A 98 0.83 -14.31 -1.35
N ALA A 99 1.32 -13.13 -1.00
CA ALA A 99 0.67 -11.83 -1.21
C ALA A 99 -0.71 -11.69 -0.54
N THR A 100 -0.96 -12.40 0.55
CA THR A 100 -2.15 -12.12 1.38
C THR A 100 -1.95 -10.80 2.10
N ILE A 101 -2.95 -9.92 2.03
CA ILE A 101 -2.91 -8.61 2.68
C ILE A 101 -3.97 -8.56 3.79
N ASN A 102 -3.50 -8.44 5.03
CA ASN A 102 -4.32 -8.22 6.19
C ASN A 102 -4.49 -6.71 6.39
N TRP A 103 -5.71 -6.22 6.22
CA TRP A 103 -6.06 -4.81 6.40
C TRP A 103 -6.65 -4.58 7.78
N SER A 104 -6.20 -3.53 8.46
CA SER A 104 -6.81 -3.06 9.70
C SER A 104 -7.04 -1.56 9.66
N GLY A 105 -8.01 -1.09 10.43
CA GLY A 105 -8.43 0.30 10.40
C GLY A 105 -9.53 0.58 11.40
N PHE A 106 -10.09 1.78 11.24
CA PHE A 106 -11.11 2.31 12.12
C PHE A 106 -12.25 2.87 11.28
N ALA A 107 -13.37 3.14 11.93
CA ALA A 107 -14.48 3.87 11.33
C ALA A 107 -15.18 4.71 12.38
N GLY A 108 -15.77 5.82 11.96
CA GLY A 108 -16.50 6.71 12.85
C GLY A 108 -17.74 6.05 13.48
N GLN A 109 -18.51 5.30 12.68
CA GLN A 109 -19.71 4.64 13.17
C GLN A 109 -20.15 3.44 12.32
N ILE A 110 -20.71 2.41 12.96
CA ILE A 110 -21.50 1.37 12.29
C ILE A 110 -22.96 1.84 12.20
N GLN A 111 -23.52 1.89 11.00
CA GLN A 111 -24.92 2.30 10.79
C GLN A 111 -25.62 1.36 9.81
N GLU A 112 -26.89 1.07 10.08
CA GLU A 112 -27.79 0.47 9.11
C GLU A 112 -28.07 1.50 8.01
N VAL A 113 -28.01 1.07 6.76
CA VAL A 113 -28.37 1.90 5.61
C VAL A 113 -29.89 1.85 5.48
N PRO A 114 -30.61 2.99 5.52
CA PRO A 114 -32.05 2.98 5.43
C PRO A 114 -32.54 2.62 4.02
N THR A 115 -33.72 2.01 3.94
CA THR A 115 -34.36 1.72 2.65
C THR A 115 -34.90 3.01 2.01
N GLY A 116 -34.78 3.11 0.69
CA GLY A 116 -35.29 4.24 -0.08
C GLY A 116 -34.47 4.54 -1.33
N LEU A 117 -34.76 5.69 -1.93
CA LEU A 117 -34.13 6.14 -3.18
C LEU A 117 -33.37 7.46 -3.00
N GLY A 118 -33.24 7.96 -1.77
CA GLY A 118 -32.51 9.17 -1.42
C GLY A 118 -31.00 8.93 -1.28
N ALA A 119 -30.25 10.00 -1.02
CA ALA A 119 -28.81 9.91 -0.85
C ALA A 119 -28.46 9.03 0.36
N GLY A 120 -27.59 8.04 0.15
CA GLY A 120 -27.20 7.08 1.18
C GLY A 120 -28.33 6.15 1.65
N GLN A 121 -29.42 6.04 0.90
CA GLN A 121 -30.47 5.04 1.08
C GLN A 121 -30.31 3.93 0.04
N PHE A 122 -30.75 2.72 0.37
CA PHE A 122 -30.66 1.58 -0.54
C PHE A 122 -32.03 1.07 -0.99
N THR A 123 -32.06 0.52 -2.20
CA THR A 123 -33.16 -0.30 -2.69
C THR A 123 -32.60 -1.57 -3.33
N ALA A 124 -33.33 -2.68 -3.21
CA ALA A 124 -32.96 -3.95 -3.80
C ALA A 124 -34.07 -4.40 -4.76
N GLN A 125 -33.77 -4.52 -6.05
CA GLN A 125 -34.71 -4.94 -7.08
C GLN A 125 -34.00 -5.31 -8.39
N ASP A 126 -34.69 -5.99 -9.28
CA ASP A 126 -34.16 -6.57 -10.54
C ASP A 126 -33.89 -5.55 -11.65
N SER A 127 -34.46 -4.35 -11.56
CA SER A 127 -34.33 -3.31 -12.59
C SER A 127 -33.83 -2.03 -11.95
N PHE A 128 -32.99 -1.29 -12.67
CA PHE A 128 -32.44 -0.04 -12.15
C PHE A 128 -33.60 0.89 -11.71
N PRO A 129 -33.55 1.43 -10.48
CA PRO A 129 -34.56 2.37 -10.00
C PRO A 129 -34.39 3.75 -10.62
N ASN A 130 -35.42 4.59 -10.49
CA ASN A 130 -35.26 6.03 -10.64
C ASN A 130 -34.73 6.64 -9.31
N PRO A 131 -33.47 7.10 -9.24
CA PRO A 131 -32.92 7.68 -8.01
C PRO A 131 -33.59 9.03 -7.69
N SER A 132 -33.91 9.27 -6.42
CA SER A 132 -34.45 10.56 -5.95
C SER A 132 -33.35 11.58 -5.57
N ALA A 133 -32.11 11.11 -5.43
CA ALA A 133 -30.91 11.92 -5.22
C ALA A 133 -29.66 11.21 -5.76
N VAL A 134 -28.60 11.97 -5.99
CA VAL A 134 -27.24 11.43 -6.22
C VAL A 134 -26.76 10.72 -4.96
N GLY A 135 -26.07 9.59 -5.10
CA GLY A 135 -25.61 8.77 -3.98
C GLY A 135 -26.66 7.81 -3.42
N ALA A 136 -27.79 7.61 -4.12
CA ALA A 136 -28.70 6.51 -3.84
C ALA A 136 -28.01 5.18 -4.17
N ILE A 137 -28.35 4.13 -3.45
CA ILE A 137 -27.74 2.81 -3.57
C ILE A 137 -28.75 1.84 -4.17
N TRP A 138 -28.31 1.05 -5.15
CA TRP A 138 -29.10 -0.02 -5.73
C TRP A 138 -28.34 -1.34 -5.60
N ILE A 139 -29.03 -2.35 -5.11
CA ILE A 139 -28.57 -3.74 -5.09
C ILE A 139 -29.36 -4.49 -6.16
N ASP A 140 -28.67 -4.98 -7.19
CA ASP A 140 -29.28 -5.73 -8.28
C ASP A 140 -29.53 -7.18 -7.84
N THR A 141 -30.79 -7.51 -7.60
CA THR A 141 -31.18 -8.79 -7.02
C THR A 141 -31.13 -9.96 -7.99
N ASN A 142 -31.03 -9.70 -9.31
CA ASN A 142 -30.90 -10.77 -10.31
C ASN A 142 -29.46 -10.93 -10.86
N ASP A 143 -28.53 -10.07 -10.43
CA ASP A 143 -27.11 -10.12 -10.80
C ASP A 143 -26.22 -10.20 -9.55
N SER A 144 -26.35 -11.29 -8.80
CA SER A 144 -25.49 -11.61 -7.64
C SER A 144 -25.38 -10.50 -6.58
N ASP A 145 -26.46 -9.73 -6.36
CA ASP A 145 -26.49 -8.59 -5.45
C ASP A 145 -25.47 -7.49 -5.78
N LYS A 146 -25.18 -7.30 -7.08
CA LYS A 146 -24.25 -6.27 -7.54
C LYS A 146 -24.65 -4.90 -7.04
N PHE A 147 -23.67 -4.17 -6.53
CA PHE A 147 -23.87 -2.89 -5.85
C PHE A 147 -23.65 -1.72 -6.82
N TYR A 148 -24.56 -0.76 -6.80
CA TYR A 148 -24.51 0.44 -7.63
C TYR A 148 -24.74 1.69 -6.79
N ILE A 149 -24.12 2.80 -7.20
CA ILE A 149 -24.34 4.14 -6.65
C ILE A 149 -24.84 5.06 -7.76
N SER A 150 -25.88 5.85 -7.49
CA SER A 150 -26.38 6.83 -8.45
C SER A 150 -25.42 8.02 -8.59
N THR A 151 -25.12 8.41 -9.83
CA THR A 151 -24.33 9.60 -10.18
C THR A 151 -25.21 10.77 -10.62
N ALA A 152 -26.49 10.52 -10.89
CA ALA A 152 -27.49 11.52 -11.28
C ALA A 152 -28.89 11.13 -10.75
N THR A 153 -29.85 12.05 -10.81
CA THR A 153 -31.27 11.82 -10.48
C THR A 153 -32.12 11.45 -11.70
N ALA A 154 -31.48 11.09 -12.81
CA ALA A 154 -32.18 10.75 -14.05
C ALA A 154 -32.62 9.28 -14.05
N ASN A 155 -33.79 9.01 -14.61
CA ASN A 155 -34.30 7.64 -14.77
C ASN A 155 -33.64 6.92 -15.96
N LEU A 156 -32.33 6.72 -15.90
CA LEU A 156 -31.52 6.12 -16.96
C LEU A 156 -30.51 5.16 -16.35
N ALA A 157 -30.28 4.02 -16.98
CA ALA A 157 -29.29 3.03 -16.54
C ALA A 157 -27.88 3.64 -16.38
N SER A 158 -27.49 4.56 -17.26
CA SER A 158 -26.20 5.27 -17.19
C SER A 158 -26.04 6.20 -15.97
N SER A 159 -27.10 6.41 -15.19
CA SER A 159 -27.06 7.16 -13.93
C SER A 159 -26.57 6.30 -12.76
N TRP A 160 -26.33 5.01 -12.98
CA TRP A 160 -25.87 4.07 -11.96
C TRP A 160 -24.45 3.62 -12.27
N TYR A 161 -23.54 3.90 -11.35
CA TYR A 161 -22.16 3.44 -11.41
C TYR A 161 -22.01 2.16 -10.59
N ALA A 162 -21.57 1.09 -11.24
CA ALA A 162 -21.36 -0.20 -10.59
C ALA A 162 -20.10 -0.19 -9.73
N VAL A 163 -20.06 -1.02 -8.69
CA VAL A 163 -18.79 -1.38 -8.05
C VAL A 163 -17.84 -2.01 -9.07
N ILE A 164 -16.54 -1.75 -8.89
CA ILE A 164 -15.48 -2.39 -9.66
C ILE A 164 -15.37 -3.84 -9.17
N ASP A 165 -15.72 -4.79 -10.05
CA ASP A 165 -15.72 -6.23 -9.78
C ASP A 165 -14.91 -7.00 -10.83
N GLU A 166 -13.62 -6.67 -10.93
CA GLU A 166 -12.72 -7.27 -11.92
C GLU A 166 -12.17 -8.62 -11.46
N GLY A 167 -12.14 -9.60 -12.39
CA GLY A 167 -11.47 -10.88 -12.16
C GLY A 167 -12.08 -11.77 -11.07
N SER A 168 -13.28 -11.46 -10.57
CA SER A 168 -13.96 -12.19 -9.47
C SER A 168 -14.21 -13.67 -9.77
N THR A 169 -14.30 -14.04 -11.05
CA THR A 169 -14.47 -15.43 -11.52
C THR A 169 -13.21 -15.99 -12.19
N SER A 170 -12.15 -15.18 -12.32
CA SER A 170 -10.89 -15.58 -12.92
C SER A 170 -9.92 -16.00 -11.83
N THR A 171 -9.19 -17.08 -12.07
CA THR A 171 -8.02 -17.42 -11.26
C THR A 171 -6.72 -16.95 -11.91
N GLY A 172 -6.79 -16.33 -13.09
CA GLY A 172 -5.63 -15.93 -13.89
C GLY A 172 -4.84 -14.76 -13.30
N ASN A 173 -5.49 -13.94 -12.47
CA ASN A 173 -4.92 -12.79 -11.77
C ASN A 173 -4.17 -13.14 -10.47
N PHE A 174 -4.25 -14.39 -10.00
CA PHE A 174 -3.54 -14.82 -8.79
C PHE A 174 -2.05 -15.03 -9.07
N ILE A 175 -1.21 -14.64 -8.10
CA ILE A 175 0.20 -15.01 -8.08
C ILE A 175 0.29 -16.48 -7.72
N ARG A 176 0.57 -17.33 -8.71
CA ARG A 176 0.65 -18.79 -8.54
C ARG A 176 2.08 -19.30 -8.38
N ASN A 177 3.05 -18.51 -8.79
CA ASN A 177 4.44 -18.89 -8.62
C ASN A 177 4.79 -18.76 -7.14
N ARG A 178 4.97 -19.89 -6.46
CA ARG A 178 5.26 -19.98 -5.02
C ARG A 178 6.73 -19.68 -4.74
N LEU A 179 7.16 -18.48 -5.13
CA LEU A 179 8.53 -18.01 -5.02
C LEU A 179 8.50 -16.52 -4.70
N THR A 180 9.14 -16.14 -3.61
CA THR A 180 9.49 -14.75 -3.34
C THR A 180 10.99 -14.59 -3.48
N GLN A 181 11.42 -13.74 -4.40
CA GLN A 181 12.83 -13.47 -4.60
C GLN A 181 13.23 -12.19 -3.87
N LEU A 182 14.18 -12.31 -2.94
CA LEU A 182 14.77 -11.18 -2.24
C LEU A 182 16.01 -10.69 -3.00
N SER A 183 16.03 -9.40 -3.34
CA SER A 183 17.25 -8.67 -3.64
C SER A 183 17.63 -7.85 -2.41
N LEU A 184 18.82 -8.10 -1.88
CA LEU A 184 19.35 -7.42 -0.70
C LEU A 184 20.75 -6.88 -1.01
N ALA A 185 20.93 -5.57 -0.85
CA ALA A 185 22.23 -4.93 -1.02
C ALA A 185 22.35 -3.74 -0.06
N PRO A 186 23.54 -3.44 0.48
CA PRO A 186 23.74 -2.21 1.24
C PRO A 186 23.56 -0.99 0.30
N GLU A 187 23.08 0.12 0.84
CA GLU A 187 22.99 1.37 0.09
C GLU A 187 24.40 1.81 -0.34
N THR A 188 24.53 2.35 -1.56
CA THR A 188 25.84 2.62 -2.18
C THR A 188 26.73 3.51 -1.33
N SER A 189 26.19 4.62 -0.83
CA SER A 189 26.92 5.60 -0.01
C SER A 189 27.27 5.02 1.36
N PHE A 190 26.33 4.29 1.98
CA PHE A 190 26.55 3.54 3.20
C PHE A 190 27.71 2.55 3.04
N ARG A 191 27.68 1.69 2.01
CA ARG A 191 28.75 0.72 1.76
C ARG A 191 30.11 1.39 1.58
N THR A 192 30.18 2.49 0.82
CA THR A 192 31.46 3.18 0.57
C THR A 192 32.04 3.87 1.81
N ASN A 193 31.18 4.31 2.72
CA ASN A 193 31.60 5.08 3.90
C ASN A 193 31.76 4.22 5.16
N THR A 194 31.37 2.95 5.09
CA THR A 194 31.40 2.03 6.24
C THR A 194 32.46 0.97 6.04
N THR A 195 33.46 0.97 6.92
CA THR A 195 34.42 -0.12 7.08
C THR A 195 34.41 -0.59 8.53
N PHE A 196 34.60 -1.89 8.72
CA PHE A 196 34.63 -2.51 10.04
C PHE A 196 35.78 -3.51 10.12
N THR A 197 36.02 -4.07 11.29
CA THR A 197 37.03 -5.12 11.49
C THR A 197 36.32 -6.47 11.50
N ASN A 198 36.66 -7.35 10.57
CA ASN A 198 36.04 -8.68 10.52
C ASN A 198 36.56 -9.61 11.62
N SER A 199 35.97 -10.80 11.70
CA SER A 199 36.32 -11.82 12.70
C SER A 199 37.79 -12.29 12.64
N ALA A 200 38.50 -12.03 11.54
CA ALA A 200 39.93 -12.32 11.38
C ALA A 200 40.85 -11.14 11.80
N GLY A 201 40.27 -10.02 12.26
CA GLY A 201 41.02 -8.84 12.68
C GLY A 201 41.47 -7.92 11.55
N ASN A 202 40.96 -8.13 10.33
CA ASN A 202 41.30 -7.31 9.15
C ASN A 202 40.22 -6.26 8.89
N SER A 203 40.62 -5.14 8.27
CA SER A 203 39.65 -4.18 7.74
C SER A 203 38.81 -4.82 6.65
N ASP A 204 37.50 -4.62 6.72
CA ASP A 204 36.51 -5.22 5.83
C ASP A 204 35.38 -4.23 5.54
N SER A 205 34.50 -4.58 4.61
CA SER A 205 33.33 -3.79 4.22
C SER A 205 32.19 -4.69 3.78
N TYR A 206 30.94 -4.19 3.83
CA TYR A 206 29.79 -4.93 3.33
C TYR A 206 29.95 -5.32 1.84
N GLU A 207 29.41 -6.49 1.50
CA GLU A 207 29.38 -7.03 0.15
C GLU A 207 28.54 -6.19 -0.82
N THR A 208 28.72 -6.40 -2.13
CA THR A 208 27.94 -5.64 -3.12
C THR A 208 26.46 -6.00 -3.14
N SER A 209 26.15 -7.24 -2.79
CA SER A 209 24.80 -7.81 -2.72
C SER A 209 24.86 -9.12 -1.94
N TYR A 210 23.74 -9.48 -1.31
CA TYR A 210 23.58 -10.74 -0.58
C TYR A 210 22.47 -11.58 -1.22
N ASN A 211 22.79 -12.81 -1.58
CA ASN A 211 21.84 -13.78 -2.10
C ASN A 211 21.29 -14.63 -0.96
N VAL A 212 20.12 -14.24 -0.45
CA VAL A 212 19.46 -14.87 0.67
C VAL A 212 18.22 -15.62 0.18
N ALA A 213 18.16 -16.92 0.47
CA ALA A 213 17.00 -17.74 0.20
C ALA A 213 16.00 -17.59 1.35
N ILE A 214 14.97 -16.75 1.14
CA ILE A 214 13.93 -16.51 2.13
C ILE A 214 12.90 -17.65 2.12
N THR A 215 12.43 -18.00 3.31
CA THR A 215 11.41 -19.03 3.55
C THR A 215 10.05 -18.42 3.85
N GLY A 216 10.04 -17.18 4.33
CA GLY A 216 8.83 -16.47 4.70
C GLY A 216 9.10 -15.15 5.41
N GLY A 217 8.02 -14.51 5.83
CA GLY A 217 8.00 -13.21 6.49
C GLY A 217 6.83 -12.34 6.03
N ASN A 218 6.79 -11.14 6.59
CA ASN A 218 5.78 -10.14 6.24
C ASN A 218 6.40 -8.75 6.10
N VAL A 219 5.67 -7.86 5.43
CA VAL A 219 5.88 -6.41 5.44
C VAL A 219 4.61 -5.76 5.97
N THR A 220 4.72 -5.00 7.04
CA THR A 220 3.64 -4.21 7.63
C THR A 220 3.87 -2.72 7.36
N ILE A 221 2.87 -2.07 6.78
CA ILE A 221 2.83 -0.61 6.59
C ILE A 221 1.75 -0.07 7.51
N SER A 222 2.14 0.74 8.50
CA SER A 222 1.22 1.31 9.50
C SER A 222 1.27 2.83 9.47
N ASN A 223 0.11 3.47 9.45
CA ASN A 223 -0.05 4.93 9.53
C ASN A 223 -0.10 5.44 10.97
N ASN A 224 -0.14 4.54 11.96
CA ASN A 224 -0.20 4.84 13.39
C ASN A 224 -1.29 5.88 13.73
N ILE A 225 -2.49 5.67 13.18
CA ILE A 225 -3.64 6.56 13.34
C ILE A 225 -4.18 6.53 14.76
N SER A 226 -4.52 7.71 15.29
CA SER A 226 -5.26 7.90 16.53
C SER A 226 -6.54 8.69 16.28
N TYR A 227 -7.57 8.48 17.12
CA TYR A 227 -8.84 9.20 17.00
C TYR A 227 -9.05 10.19 18.14
N LEU A 228 -9.53 11.37 17.76
CA LEU A 228 -10.03 12.36 18.70
C LEU A 228 -11.48 12.02 19.06
N THR A 229 -11.68 11.42 20.23
CA THR A 229 -13.02 11.18 20.80
C THR A 229 -13.28 12.21 21.89
N PRO A 230 -14.06 13.28 21.63
CA PRO A 230 -14.47 14.19 22.69
C PRO A 230 -15.38 13.45 23.68
N GLU A 231 -15.24 13.75 24.97
CA GLU A 231 -16.23 13.34 25.97
C GLU A 231 -17.40 14.34 25.98
N GLU A 232 -18.58 13.92 25.52
CA GLU A 232 -19.81 14.71 25.66
C GLU A 232 -20.69 14.12 26.77
N LEU A 233 -20.94 14.91 27.83
CA LEU A 233 -21.80 14.49 28.93
C LEU A 233 -23.22 14.18 28.43
N GLY A 234 -23.66 12.93 28.57
CA GLY A 234 -25.03 12.49 28.24
C GLY A 234 -25.24 11.98 26.82
N LYS A 235 -24.17 11.79 26.04
CA LYS A 235 -24.21 11.10 24.73
C LYS A 235 -23.11 10.04 24.64
N VAL A 236 -23.21 9.17 23.64
CA VAL A 236 -22.13 8.24 23.29
C VAL A 236 -21.04 9.04 22.57
N ASN A 237 -19.80 8.95 23.05
CA ASN A 237 -18.66 9.60 22.41
C ASN A 237 -18.47 9.03 21.00
N GLN A 238 -18.58 9.88 19.99
CA GLN A 238 -18.26 9.52 18.61
C GLN A 238 -16.91 10.12 18.24
N PRO A 239 -16.04 9.37 17.53
CA PRO A 239 -14.79 9.92 17.06
C PRO A 239 -15.04 11.09 16.07
N ILE A 240 -14.42 12.25 16.28
CA ILE A 240 -14.59 13.43 15.39
C ILE A 240 -13.77 13.24 14.13
N GLU A 241 -12.47 12.97 14.30
CA GLU A 241 -11.51 12.91 13.19
C GLU A 241 -10.33 12.05 13.61
N HIS A 242 -9.72 11.38 12.63
CA HIS A 242 -8.46 10.68 12.81
C HIS A 242 -7.28 11.62 12.57
N VAL A 243 -6.23 11.39 13.33
CA VAL A 243 -4.93 12.04 13.13
C VAL A 243 -3.92 10.95 12.82
N THR A 244 -3.18 11.12 11.73
CA THR A 244 -2.07 10.22 11.36
C THR A 244 -0.89 10.40 12.31
N GLY A 245 -0.24 9.29 12.63
CA GLY A 245 1.02 9.28 13.36
C GLY A 245 2.21 9.23 12.41
N THR A 246 3.39 8.94 12.97
CA THR A 246 4.56 8.60 12.16
C THR A 246 4.28 7.32 11.41
N ARG A 247 4.31 7.34 10.07
CA ARG A 247 4.21 6.09 9.29
C ARG A 247 5.42 5.21 9.58
N THR A 248 5.17 3.92 9.75
CA THR A 248 6.21 2.90 9.95
C THR A 248 6.05 1.80 8.93
N VAL A 249 7.15 1.47 8.25
CA VAL A 249 7.26 0.29 7.39
C VAL A 249 8.18 -0.68 8.10
N THR A 250 7.67 -1.80 8.55
CA THR A 250 8.43 -2.79 9.33
C THR A 250 8.09 -4.18 8.87
N GLY A 251 8.96 -5.15 9.12
CA GLY A 251 8.64 -6.54 8.85
C GLY A 251 9.72 -7.48 9.31
N SER A 252 9.53 -8.76 9.03
CA SER A 252 10.51 -9.79 9.32
C SER A 252 10.81 -10.63 8.08
N LEU A 253 12.04 -11.11 8.01
CA LEU A 253 12.53 -12.04 6.99
C LEU A 253 13.01 -13.29 7.71
N THR A 254 12.52 -14.45 7.29
CA THR A 254 13.10 -15.74 7.68
C THR A 254 13.86 -16.32 6.50
N CYS A 255 15.05 -16.85 6.77
CA CYS A 255 15.88 -17.48 5.74
C CYS A 255 16.67 -18.66 6.31
N TYR A 256 17.09 -19.57 5.43
CA TYR A 256 18.02 -20.61 5.81
C TYR A 256 19.43 -20.05 6.00
N LEU A 257 20.14 -20.51 7.03
CA LEU A 257 21.58 -20.29 7.12
C LEU A 257 22.29 -21.16 6.08
N ALA A 258 22.77 -20.53 5.02
CA ALA A 258 23.49 -21.20 3.95
C ALA A 258 24.97 -20.88 4.02
N SER A 259 25.82 -21.90 3.88
CA SER A 259 27.25 -21.73 3.75
C SER A 259 27.56 -20.95 2.47
N SER A 260 28.28 -19.84 2.59
CA SER A 260 28.74 -19.09 1.44
C SER A 260 29.97 -19.71 0.79
N ASP A 261 30.03 -19.56 -0.53
CA ASP A 261 31.21 -19.69 -1.37
C ASP A 261 31.58 -18.27 -1.82
N ALA A 262 32.86 -17.99 -2.09
CA ALA A 262 33.36 -16.70 -2.56
C ALA A 262 32.62 -16.15 -3.81
N ALA A 263 31.90 -16.99 -4.56
CA ALA A 263 31.11 -16.60 -5.72
C ALA A 263 29.65 -16.23 -5.41
N THR A 264 29.12 -16.59 -4.24
CA THR A 264 27.72 -16.31 -3.87
C THR A 264 27.69 -15.86 -2.43
N ASN A 265 27.74 -14.54 -2.20
CA ASN A 265 27.63 -13.96 -0.87
C ASN A 265 26.27 -14.31 -0.26
N ARG A 266 26.22 -15.28 0.66
CA ARG A 266 24.94 -15.86 1.17
C ARG A 266 24.56 -15.26 2.53
N SER A 267 23.53 -15.84 3.17
CA SER A 267 23.06 -15.44 4.49
C SER A 267 24.13 -15.49 5.59
N ARG A 268 25.15 -16.36 5.47
CA ARG A 268 26.29 -16.38 6.40
C ARG A 268 27.11 -15.09 6.35
N ASP A 269 27.44 -14.57 5.16
CA ASP A 269 28.28 -13.38 5.03
C ASP A 269 27.54 -12.14 5.52
N LEU A 270 26.25 -12.02 5.17
CA LEU A 270 25.39 -10.97 5.69
C LEU A 270 25.43 -10.93 7.23
N PHE A 271 25.27 -12.09 7.86
CA PHE A 271 25.32 -12.18 9.31
C PHE A 271 26.70 -11.85 9.88
N ALA A 272 27.76 -12.37 9.26
CA ALA A 272 29.14 -12.09 9.68
C ALA A 272 29.46 -10.59 9.60
N ASP A 273 29.02 -9.92 8.54
CA ASP A 273 29.22 -8.49 8.33
C ASP A 273 28.40 -7.66 9.32
N LEU A 274 27.11 -7.99 9.50
CA LEU A 274 26.23 -7.30 10.45
C LEU A 274 26.73 -7.41 11.90
N VAL A 275 27.27 -8.56 12.30
CA VAL A 275 27.82 -8.75 13.65
C VAL A 275 29.21 -8.14 13.81
N SER A 276 30.01 -8.08 12.74
CA SER A 276 31.36 -7.50 12.77
C SER A 276 31.33 -5.97 12.78
N ASP A 277 30.29 -5.35 12.21
CA ASP A 277 30.10 -3.90 12.27
C ASP A 277 29.56 -3.46 13.64
N ILE A 278 30.48 -3.14 14.54
CA ILE A 278 30.20 -2.58 15.87
C ILE A 278 30.21 -1.04 15.91
N ASN A 279 30.50 -0.39 14.78
CA ASN A 279 30.66 1.07 14.71
C ASN A 279 29.39 1.75 14.20
N THR A 280 28.64 1.06 13.34
CA THR A 280 27.40 1.56 12.77
C THR A 280 26.22 1.24 13.69
N VAL A 281 25.47 2.28 14.09
CA VAL A 281 24.22 2.10 14.85
C VAL A 281 23.03 1.81 13.91
N ILE A 282 22.99 2.45 12.75
CA ILE A 282 21.92 2.29 11.75
C ILE A 282 22.54 1.86 10.42
N ASN A 283 22.47 0.57 10.12
CA ASN A 283 22.80 0.09 8.78
C ASN A 283 21.72 0.49 7.77
N LYS A 284 22.08 0.52 6.47
CA LYS A 284 21.18 0.89 5.38
C LYS A 284 21.27 -0.12 4.25
N PHE A 285 20.19 -0.84 4.03
CA PHE A 285 20.06 -1.83 2.97
C PHE A 285 18.89 -1.50 2.06
N ALA A 286 19.09 -1.64 0.76
CA ALA A 286 18.01 -1.73 -0.21
C ALA A 286 17.43 -3.15 -0.18
N ILE A 287 16.15 -3.25 0.12
CA ILE A 287 15.38 -4.50 0.16
C ILE A 287 14.37 -4.45 -0.98
N THR A 288 14.40 -5.43 -1.87
CA THR A 288 13.35 -5.60 -2.88
C THR A 288 12.84 -7.04 -2.87
N LEU A 289 11.58 -7.19 -2.48
CA LEU A 289 10.86 -8.46 -2.45
C LEU A 289 10.04 -8.58 -3.72
N GLN A 290 10.30 -9.61 -4.51
CA GLN A 290 9.58 -9.93 -5.75
C GLN A 290 8.77 -11.18 -5.54
N VAL A 291 7.54 -10.98 -5.10
CA VAL A 291 6.55 -11.99 -4.78
C VAL A 291 5.96 -12.52 -6.09
N GLY A 292 6.16 -13.80 -6.40
CA GLY A 292 5.86 -14.39 -7.70
C GLY A 292 7.07 -14.48 -8.65
N GLY A 293 8.25 -14.01 -8.23
CA GLY A 293 9.50 -14.05 -9.00
C GLY A 293 9.70 -12.86 -9.95
N THR A 294 10.68 -12.98 -10.85
CA THR A 294 11.19 -11.89 -11.70
C THR A 294 10.60 -11.84 -13.12
N ASP A 295 9.73 -12.77 -13.52
CA ASP A 295 9.12 -12.76 -14.86
C ASP A 295 8.07 -11.64 -14.96
N SER A 296 8.32 -10.64 -15.81
CA SER A 296 7.43 -9.49 -16.01
C SER A 296 6.18 -9.80 -16.83
N THR A 297 6.04 -11.02 -17.36
CA THR A 297 4.88 -11.46 -18.14
C THR A 297 3.88 -12.29 -17.31
N LYS A 298 4.14 -12.42 -16.01
CA LYS A 298 3.33 -13.21 -15.06
C LYS A 298 2.86 -12.33 -13.91
N PRO A 299 1.68 -12.64 -13.33
CA PRO A 299 1.22 -11.95 -12.13
C PRO A 299 2.28 -11.99 -11.04
N ARG A 300 2.65 -10.80 -10.56
CA ARG A 300 3.62 -10.65 -9.47
C ARG A 300 3.37 -9.36 -8.70
N PHE A 301 3.92 -9.33 -7.50
CA PHE A 301 3.87 -8.17 -6.63
C PHE A 301 5.27 -7.87 -6.11
N GLN A 302 5.67 -6.61 -6.21
CA GLN A 302 6.97 -6.15 -5.79
C GLN A 302 6.83 -5.14 -4.66
N ILE A 303 7.59 -5.34 -3.61
CA ILE A 303 7.74 -4.41 -2.49
C ILE A 303 9.19 -3.95 -2.51
N SER A 304 9.42 -2.65 -2.63
CA SER A 304 10.77 -2.07 -2.65
C SER A 304 10.92 -1.06 -1.54
N MET A 305 11.96 -1.22 -0.73
CA MET A 305 12.40 -0.32 0.32
C MET A 305 13.83 0.10 -0.04
N PRO A 306 14.04 1.32 -0.57
CA PRO A 306 15.35 1.78 -1.02
C PRO A 306 16.38 1.85 0.11
N THR A 307 15.92 2.18 1.31
CA THR A 307 16.73 2.19 2.53
C THR A 307 15.97 1.54 3.67
N ALA A 308 16.55 0.52 4.27
CA ALA A 308 16.00 -0.16 5.43
C ALA A 308 17.12 -0.48 6.44
N HIS A 309 16.78 -0.43 7.71
CA HIS A 309 17.63 -0.90 8.80
C HIS A 309 17.31 -2.38 9.09
N LEU A 310 18.33 -3.23 9.10
CA LEU A 310 18.24 -4.62 9.52
C LEU A 310 18.67 -4.74 10.99
N GLU A 311 17.85 -5.40 11.79
CA GLU A 311 18.25 -5.82 13.14
C GLU A 311 19.27 -6.97 13.06
N ILE A 312 20.00 -7.20 14.16
CA ILE A 312 20.89 -8.36 14.23
C ILE A 312 20.03 -9.64 14.24
N PRO A 313 20.28 -10.59 13.33
CA PRO A 313 19.44 -11.78 13.23
C PRO A 313 19.50 -12.66 14.49
N SER A 314 18.37 -13.24 14.87
CA SER A 314 18.33 -14.35 15.83
C SER A 314 18.28 -15.68 15.08
N HIS A 315 19.04 -16.67 15.55
CA HIS A 315 18.99 -18.03 15.00
C HIS A 315 17.97 -18.87 15.75
N SER A 316 17.23 -19.70 15.02
CA SER A 316 16.42 -20.78 15.59
C SER A 316 16.99 -22.12 15.13
N ILE A 317 16.97 -23.11 16.03
CA ILE A 317 17.45 -24.46 15.75
C ILE A 317 16.22 -25.38 15.68
N GLU A 318 15.83 -25.69 14.44
CA GLU A 318 14.86 -26.74 14.12
C GLU A 318 15.60 -27.92 13.45
N ASP A 319 15.01 -28.55 12.42
CA ASP A 319 15.70 -29.57 11.60
C ASP A 319 16.83 -28.95 10.75
N VAL A 320 16.68 -27.68 10.39
CA VAL A 320 17.71 -26.84 9.74
C VAL A 320 17.83 -25.53 10.51
N ILE A 321 19.02 -24.93 10.49
CA ILE A 321 19.25 -23.65 11.17
C ILE A 321 18.62 -22.53 10.33
N SER A 322 17.64 -21.84 10.89
CA SER A 322 17.03 -20.65 10.30
C SER A 322 17.51 -19.38 10.99
N LEU A 323 17.53 -18.29 10.23
CA LEU A 323 17.78 -16.95 10.73
C LEU A 323 16.53 -16.11 10.51
N GLU A 324 16.10 -15.42 11.57
CA GLU A 324 15.05 -14.42 11.52
C GLU A 324 15.66 -13.04 11.71
N THR A 325 15.28 -12.10 10.83
CA THR A 325 15.79 -10.73 10.82
C THR A 325 14.63 -9.77 10.66
N ASN A 326 14.46 -8.86 11.61
CA ASN A 326 13.52 -7.76 11.46
C ASN A 326 14.15 -6.64 10.63
N PHE A 327 13.32 -5.91 9.89
CA PHE A 327 13.74 -4.73 9.15
C PHE A 327 12.78 -3.57 9.38
N HIS A 328 13.33 -2.36 9.26
CA HIS A 328 12.61 -1.10 9.37
C HIS A 328 12.91 -0.27 8.12
N GLY A 329 11.91 -0.01 7.29
CA GLY A 329 12.00 0.90 6.16
C GLY A 329 12.28 2.33 6.65
N LEU A 330 13.26 2.98 6.03
CA LEU A 330 13.70 4.32 6.34
C LEU A 330 13.40 5.22 5.14
N GLY A 331 12.85 6.40 5.40
CA GLY A 331 12.70 7.44 4.39
C GLY A 331 14.00 8.23 4.26
N THR A 332 14.20 8.90 3.14
CA THR A 332 15.35 9.82 2.98
C THR A 332 15.19 11.09 3.82
N GLY A 333 13.97 11.41 4.25
CA GLY A 333 13.64 12.52 5.14
C GLY A 333 12.28 12.37 5.82
N VAL A 334 11.94 13.30 6.73
CA VAL A 334 10.79 13.18 7.65
C VAL A 334 9.41 13.30 6.98
N SER A 335 9.35 13.66 5.70
CA SER A 335 8.08 13.87 4.99
C SER A 335 8.11 13.38 3.55
N GLU A 336 9.17 12.69 3.13
CA GLU A 336 9.37 12.29 1.74
C GLU A 336 8.41 11.20 1.29
N GLY A 337 7.95 10.30 2.17
CA GLY A 337 7.03 9.24 1.78
C GLY A 337 7.66 8.15 0.92
N ASP A 338 8.98 8.02 1.00
CA ASP A 338 9.81 7.15 0.18
C ASP A 338 10.36 5.94 0.95
N GLU A 339 9.76 5.60 2.10
CA GLU A 339 10.14 4.42 2.88
C GLU A 339 9.87 3.12 2.11
N VAL A 340 8.82 3.10 1.27
CA VAL A 340 8.39 1.94 0.50
C VAL A 340 7.65 2.34 -0.77
N THR A 341 7.82 1.55 -1.83
CA THR A 341 7.00 1.60 -3.05
C THR A 341 6.51 0.21 -3.39
N LEU A 342 5.31 0.11 -3.96
CA LEU A 342 4.71 -1.16 -4.36
C LEU A 342 4.47 -1.17 -5.86
N LYS A 343 4.62 -2.33 -6.48
CA LYS A 343 4.31 -2.53 -7.89
C LYS A 343 3.56 -3.84 -8.08
N TYR A 344 2.38 -3.78 -8.66
CA TYR A 344 1.60 -4.95 -9.05
C TYR A 344 1.64 -5.09 -10.56
N ILE A 345 1.96 -6.28 -11.04
CA ILE A 345 1.87 -6.64 -12.45
C ILE A 345 0.73 -7.63 -12.58
N GLY A 346 -0.32 -7.21 -13.29
CA GLY A 346 -1.50 -8.01 -13.61
C GLY A 346 -1.34 -8.84 -14.88
N VAL A 347 -2.47 -9.33 -15.41
CA VAL A 347 -2.52 -10.09 -16.68
C VAL A 347 -2.91 -9.19 -17.83
#